data_AF-A0AAQ4E8Y3-F1
#
_entry.id   AF-A0AAQ4E8Y3-F1
#
_cell.length_a   1.000
_cell.length_b   1.000
_cell.length_c   1.000
_cell.angle_alpha   90.00
_cell.angle_beta   90.00
_cell.angle_gamma   90.00
#
_symmetry.space_group_name_H-M   'P 1'
#
loop_
_entity.id
_entity.type
_entity.pdbx_description
1 polymer ?
#
loop_
_entity_poly.entity_id
_entity_poly.type
_entity_poly.pdbx_seq_one_letter_code
_entity_poly.pdbx_strand_id
1 'polypeptide(L)'
;MVLLVYIALAVASWMHPSSAEGQQQDETFNLTILHTNDIHSRILESDKRGFECTEKKRNESQCYGGVARITETVRQLKCNTTNPLFLNAGDFYQGTLWYSILKYNIVSAVMANMSYDSVCLGNHEFDDGPEGLAPFLLKMKEANVTVLGTNLNTSMEPLFENITLPKHIVYNISGTQVALLGVVTTETNTIARPGKTLLIGPWSEDVIPVFDPKDKDSRSFGGFSCGFLEVLVLCGGSGLGRKIPLPQQ
;
A
#
# COMPACT_ATOMS: atom_id res chain seq x y z
N MET A 1 -74.22 1.72 52.45
CA MET A 1 -72.94 2.32 52.91
C MET A 1 -72.22 1.27 53.74
N VAL A 2 -70.89 1.23 53.63
CA VAL A 2 -69.94 0.25 54.21
C VAL A 2 -69.66 -0.97 53.33
N LEU A 3 -68.39 -1.33 53.35
CA LEU A 3 -67.49 -1.67 52.26
C LEU A 3 -66.50 -2.72 52.82
N LEU A 4 -66.20 -3.74 52.02
CA LEU A 4 -65.04 -4.66 52.03
C LEU A 4 -64.91 -5.62 53.25
N VAL A 5 -64.35 -6.82 53.16
CA VAL A 5 -63.02 -7.17 52.62
C VAL A 5 -62.98 -8.66 52.19
N TYR A 6 -62.31 -8.96 51.06
CA TYR A 6 -61.69 -10.27 50.82
C TYR A 6 -60.22 -10.04 50.46
N ILE A 7 -59.32 -10.73 51.15
CA ILE A 7 -57.87 -10.65 51.02
C ILE A 7 -57.44 -11.56 49.86
N ALA A 8 -56.69 -11.02 48.89
CA ALA A 8 -56.00 -11.78 47.87
C ALA A 8 -54.50 -11.85 48.21
N LEU A 9 -53.95 -13.07 48.27
CA LEU A 9 -52.53 -13.35 48.48
C LEU A 9 -51.74 -12.98 47.21
N ALA A 10 -50.76 -12.09 47.36
CA ALA A 10 -49.78 -11.76 46.32
C ALA A 10 -48.64 -12.79 46.32
N VAL A 11 -48.37 -13.39 45.16
CA VAL A 11 -47.14 -14.16 44.93
C VAL A 11 -46.15 -13.21 44.27
N ALA A 12 -45.07 -12.87 44.97
CA ALA A 12 -44.00 -12.05 44.44
C ALA A 12 -43.08 -12.91 43.55
N SER A 13 -43.25 -12.81 42.24
CA SER A 13 -42.24 -13.27 41.28
C SER A 13 -41.14 -12.20 41.19
N TRP A 14 -39.95 -12.54 41.65
CA TRP A 14 -38.74 -11.74 41.44
C TRP A 14 -38.42 -11.74 39.95
N MET A 15 -38.65 -10.61 39.27
CA MET A 15 -38.14 -10.39 37.92
C MET A 15 -36.65 -10.07 38.03
N HIS A 16 -35.79 -10.97 37.55
CA HIS A 16 -34.41 -10.60 37.25
C HIS A 16 -34.42 -9.63 36.07
N PRO A 17 -33.64 -8.53 36.10
CA PRO A 17 -33.39 -7.74 34.91
C PRO A 17 -32.62 -8.64 33.92
N SER A 18 -33.24 -8.94 32.79
CA SER A 18 -32.53 -9.54 31.66
C SER A 18 -31.56 -8.48 31.16
N SER A 19 -30.26 -8.67 31.42
CA SER A 19 -29.21 -7.97 30.70
C SER A 19 -29.46 -8.20 29.21
N ALA A 20 -29.73 -7.12 28.48
CA ALA A 20 -29.72 -7.18 27.03
C ALA A 20 -28.27 -7.42 26.60
N GLU A 21 -27.92 -8.69 26.36
CA GLU A 21 -26.76 -9.02 25.54
C GLU A 21 -27.06 -8.49 24.14
N GLY A 22 -26.59 -7.27 23.88
CA GLY A 22 -26.53 -6.75 22.53
C GLY A 22 -25.73 -7.73 21.70
N GLN A 23 -26.37 -8.37 20.72
CA GLN A 23 -25.67 -9.15 19.73
C GLN A 23 -24.73 -8.20 19.01
N GLN A 24 -23.44 -8.27 19.34
CA GLN A 24 -22.40 -7.58 18.61
C GLN A 24 -22.34 -8.24 17.24
N GLN A 25 -23.04 -7.63 16.28
CA GLN A 25 -23.01 -8.03 14.90
C GLN A 25 -21.57 -7.81 14.43
N ASP A 26 -20.87 -8.90 14.15
CA ASP A 26 -19.49 -8.86 13.66
C ASP A 26 -19.51 -8.17 12.29
N GLU A 27 -19.26 -6.86 12.27
CA GLU A 27 -19.21 -6.08 11.04
C GLU A 27 -18.01 -6.57 10.23
N THR A 28 -18.29 -7.27 9.14
CA THR A 28 -17.26 -7.74 8.21
C THR A 28 -16.52 -6.55 7.60
N PHE A 29 -15.24 -6.40 7.94
CA PHE A 29 -14.36 -5.41 7.34
C PHE A 29 -13.98 -5.82 5.91
N ASN A 30 -14.46 -5.07 4.91
CA ASN A 30 -14.10 -5.26 3.51
C ASN A 30 -13.14 -4.17 3.05
N LEU A 31 -11.99 -4.57 2.53
CA LEU A 31 -10.96 -3.71 1.94
C LEU A 31 -10.76 -4.10 0.48
N THR A 32 -10.82 -3.13 -0.43
CA THR A 32 -10.55 -3.36 -1.86
C THR A 32 -9.15 -2.85 -2.20
N ILE A 33 -8.22 -3.75 -2.52
CA ILE A 33 -6.89 -3.36 -2.98
C ILE A 33 -6.85 -3.43 -4.51
N LEU A 34 -6.78 -2.26 -5.13
CA LEU A 34 -6.44 -2.09 -6.54
C LEU A 34 -4.92 -1.95 -6.60
N HIS A 35 -4.26 -2.68 -7.50
CA HIS A 35 -2.80 -2.52 -7.62
C HIS A 35 -2.30 -2.64 -9.05
N THR A 36 -1.16 -2.00 -9.29
CA THR A 36 -0.29 -2.31 -10.44
C THR A 36 1.14 -2.56 -9.96
N ASN A 37 1.94 -3.12 -10.84
CA ASN A 37 3.37 -3.36 -10.66
C ASN A 37 4.01 -3.37 -12.05
N ASP A 38 5.32 -3.13 -12.13
CA ASP A 38 6.12 -3.35 -13.35
C ASP A 38 5.54 -2.65 -14.59
N ILE A 39 5.01 -1.43 -14.42
CA ILE A 39 4.47 -0.65 -15.54
C ILE A 39 5.57 -0.39 -16.57
N HIS A 40 6.81 -0.23 -16.11
CA HIS A 40 7.99 -0.11 -16.97
C HIS A 40 7.74 0.87 -18.12
N SER A 41 7.27 2.07 -17.74
CA SER A 41 6.99 3.19 -18.63
C SER A 41 6.16 2.85 -19.88
N ARG A 42 5.31 1.82 -19.80
CA ARG A 42 4.26 1.53 -20.80
C ARG A 42 3.08 2.46 -20.60
N ILE A 43 3.35 3.75 -20.83
CA ILE A 43 2.40 4.85 -20.67
C ILE A 43 1.27 4.72 -21.70
N LEU A 44 1.63 4.41 -22.94
CA LEU A 44 0.70 4.16 -24.03
C LEU A 44 0.31 2.68 -24.11
N GLU A 45 -0.81 2.43 -24.78
CA GLU A 45 -1.24 1.08 -25.12
C GLU A 45 -0.20 0.36 -25.97
N SER A 46 -0.11 -0.95 -25.75
CA SER A 46 0.80 -1.83 -26.48
C SER A 46 0.07 -3.03 -27.05
N ASP A 47 0.63 -3.66 -28.07
CA ASP A 47 0.19 -4.97 -28.54
C ASP A 47 0.66 -6.09 -27.59
N LYS A 48 0.22 -7.32 -27.85
CA LYS A 48 0.59 -8.50 -27.03
C LYS A 48 2.09 -8.79 -26.94
N ARG A 49 2.92 -8.18 -27.80
CA ARG A 49 4.39 -8.32 -27.81
C ARG A 49 5.07 -7.11 -27.17
N GLY A 50 4.32 -6.11 -26.71
CA GLY A 50 4.85 -4.89 -26.11
C GLY A 50 5.23 -3.80 -27.11
N PHE A 51 4.88 -3.93 -28.40
CA PHE A 51 5.08 -2.85 -29.37
C PHE A 51 3.94 -1.84 -29.30
N GLU A 52 4.18 -0.64 -29.85
CA GLU A 52 3.17 0.40 -29.95
C GLU A 52 1.84 -0.11 -30.55
N CYS A 53 0.74 0.30 -29.94
CA CYS A 53 -0.61 0.10 -30.43
C CYS A 53 -0.89 1.02 -31.62
N THR A 54 -1.07 0.44 -32.80
CA THR A 54 -1.52 1.19 -33.99
C THR A 54 -3.03 1.24 -34.07
N GLU A 55 -3.59 2.17 -34.84
CA GLU A 55 -5.04 2.26 -35.06
C GLU A 55 -5.64 0.95 -35.59
N LYS A 56 -4.94 0.26 -36.50
CA LYS A 56 -5.36 -1.06 -36.98
C LYS A 56 -5.54 -2.06 -35.83
N LYS A 57 -4.53 -2.19 -34.97
CA LYS A 57 -4.59 -3.11 -33.82
C LYS A 57 -5.67 -2.70 -32.82
N ARG A 58 -5.88 -1.39 -32.64
CA ARG A 58 -6.94 -0.85 -31.79
C ARG A 58 -8.32 -1.26 -32.29
N ASN A 59 -8.58 -1.11 -33.59
CA ASN A 59 -9.84 -1.50 -34.22
C ASN A 59 -10.08 -3.03 -34.17
N GLU A 60 -9.00 -3.81 -34.14
CA GLU A 60 -9.04 -5.26 -33.99
C GLU A 60 -9.04 -5.71 -32.51
N SER A 61 -9.16 -4.79 -31.55
CA SER A 61 -9.12 -5.08 -30.09
C SER A 61 -7.86 -5.82 -29.64
N GLN A 62 -6.72 -5.52 -30.26
CA GLN A 62 -5.41 -6.13 -29.97
C GLN A 62 -4.46 -5.20 -29.19
N CYS A 63 -5.02 -4.17 -28.55
CA CYS A 63 -4.27 -3.23 -27.72
C CYS A 63 -4.60 -3.42 -26.24
N TYR A 64 -3.56 -3.37 -25.42
CA TYR A 64 -3.61 -3.69 -24.00
C TYR A 64 -2.88 -2.63 -23.19
N GLY A 65 -3.20 -2.57 -21.89
CA GLY A 65 -2.57 -1.64 -20.96
C GLY A 65 -2.86 -0.18 -21.32
N GLY A 66 -1.84 0.67 -21.16
CA GLY A 66 -1.92 2.12 -21.26
C GLY A 66 -2.41 2.74 -19.95
N VAL A 67 -1.64 3.71 -19.44
CA VAL A 67 -1.92 4.37 -18.16
C VAL A 67 -3.29 5.04 -18.17
N ALA A 68 -3.69 5.69 -19.27
CA ALA A 68 -5.00 6.32 -19.37
C ALA A 68 -6.16 5.33 -19.13
N ARG A 69 -6.06 4.10 -19.67
CA ARG A 69 -7.07 3.05 -19.47
C ARG A 69 -7.07 2.52 -18.03
N ILE A 70 -5.87 2.39 -17.44
CA ILE A 70 -5.72 2.00 -16.02
C ILE A 70 -6.37 3.05 -15.13
N THR A 71 -6.02 4.33 -15.31
CA THR A 71 -6.57 5.44 -14.51
C THR A 71 -8.08 5.51 -14.59
N GLU A 72 -8.67 5.39 -15.79
CA GLU A 72 -10.12 5.41 -15.93
C GLU A 72 -10.78 4.21 -15.25
N THR A 73 -10.21 3.00 -15.39
CA THR A 73 -10.72 1.80 -14.72
C THR A 73 -10.66 1.95 -13.20
N VAL A 74 -9.55 2.46 -12.67
CA VAL A 74 -9.37 2.73 -11.24
C VAL A 74 -10.38 3.76 -10.75
N ARG A 75 -10.60 4.84 -11.49
CA ARG A 75 -11.59 5.86 -11.13
C ARG A 75 -12.99 5.25 -11.00
N GLN A 76 -13.39 4.39 -11.94
CA GLN A 76 -14.68 3.69 -11.89
C GLN A 76 -14.75 2.72 -10.70
N LEU A 77 -13.69 1.94 -10.46
CA LEU A 77 -13.64 1.00 -9.34
C LEU A 77 -13.66 1.72 -7.99
N LYS A 78 -12.95 2.85 -7.84
CA LYS A 78 -12.96 3.67 -6.63
C LYS A 78 -14.37 4.18 -6.29
N CYS A 79 -15.23 4.44 -7.29
CA CYS A 79 -16.61 4.83 -7.06
C CYS A 79 -17.55 3.67 -6.70
N ASN A 80 -17.21 2.45 -7.10
CA ASN A 80 -18.13 1.29 -7.07
C ASN A 80 -17.73 0.21 -6.06
N THR A 81 -16.64 0.40 -5.32
CA THR A 81 -16.11 -0.60 -4.39
C THR A 81 -16.02 -0.01 -2.98
N THR A 82 -16.06 -0.89 -1.98
CA THR A 82 -15.95 -0.50 -0.58
C THR A 82 -14.47 -0.36 -0.21
N ASN A 83 -14.14 0.75 0.45
CA ASN A 83 -12.80 1.01 0.99
C ASN A 83 -11.65 0.76 -0.01
N PRO A 84 -11.64 1.45 -1.17
CA PRO A 84 -10.61 1.21 -2.18
C PRO A 84 -9.28 1.87 -1.81
N LEU A 85 -8.19 1.09 -1.90
CA LEU A 85 -6.82 1.60 -1.96
C LEU A 85 -6.20 1.24 -3.31
N PHE A 86 -5.61 2.22 -4.00
CA PHE A 86 -4.88 2.03 -5.24
C PHE A 86 -3.38 2.17 -5.04
N LEU A 87 -2.66 1.07 -5.23
CA LEU A 87 -1.26 0.92 -4.89
C LEU A 87 -0.40 0.61 -6.12
N ASN A 88 0.87 1.01 -6.10
CA ASN A 88 1.87 0.55 -7.07
C ASN A 88 3.01 -0.18 -6.38
N ALA A 89 3.40 -1.36 -6.86
CA ALA A 89 4.44 -2.19 -6.25
C ALA A 89 5.88 -1.89 -6.72
N GLY A 90 6.10 -0.81 -7.46
CA GLY A 90 7.41 -0.44 -8.00
C GLY A 90 7.58 -0.80 -9.47
N ASP A 91 8.79 -0.55 -9.97
CA ASP A 91 9.24 -0.75 -11.35
C ASP A 91 8.35 -0.02 -12.38
N PHE A 92 8.15 1.26 -12.13
CA PHE A 92 7.58 2.16 -13.14
C PHE A 92 8.66 2.62 -14.12
N TYR A 93 9.92 2.67 -13.67
CA TYR A 93 11.07 3.07 -14.46
C TYR A 93 11.41 2.04 -15.57
N GLN A 94 12.21 2.48 -16.53
CA GLN A 94 12.66 1.71 -17.71
C GLN A 94 11.53 1.19 -18.61
N GLY A 95 11.89 0.40 -19.63
CA GLY A 95 10.98 -0.40 -20.45
C GLY A 95 10.65 0.17 -21.83
N THR A 96 10.46 1.49 -21.94
CA THR A 96 10.16 2.16 -23.23
C THR A 96 11.00 3.41 -23.44
N LEU A 97 11.00 3.94 -24.68
CA LEU A 97 11.69 5.19 -25.04
C LEU A 97 11.24 6.39 -24.21
N TRP A 98 10.01 6.36 -23.66
CA TRP A 98 9.54 7.41 -22.76
C TRP A 98 10.50 7.61 -21.59
N TYR A 99 10.91 6.53 -20.94
CA TYR A 99 11.87 6.60 -19.84
C TYR A 99 13.29 6.90 -20.34
N SER A 100 13.71 6.26 -21.43
CA SER A 100 15.08 6.43 -21.94
C SER A 100 15.41 7.90 -22.24
N ILE A 101 14.44 8.67 -22.71
CA ILE A 101 14.60 10.09 -23.09
C ILE A 101 14.22 11.02 -21.94
N LEU A 102 13.03 10.82 -21.33
CA LEU A 102 12.45 11.79 -20.38
C LEU A 102 12.70 11.42 -18.92
N LYS A 103 13.17 10.20 -18.64
CA LYS A 103 13.60 9.74 -17.32
C LYS A 103 12.49 9.93 -16.27
N TYR A 104 12.86 10.27 -15.04
CA TYR A 104 11.91 10.49 -13.96
C TYR A 104 10.86 11.57 -14.25
N ASN A 105 11.10 12.52 -15.17
CA ASN A 105 10.16 13.62 -15.43
C ASN A 105 8.84 13.12 -16.00
N ILE A 106 8.88 12.20 -16.97
CA ILE A 106 7.64 11.65 -17.52
C ILE A 106 6.95 10.73 -16.52
N VAL A 107 7.71 9.90 -15.81
CA VAL A 107 7.17 8.96 -14.81
C VAL A 107 6.43 9.72 -13.72
N SER A 108 7.08 10.72 -13.12
CA SER A 108 6.47 11.55 -12.09
C SER A 108 5.24 12.32 -12.58
N ALA A 109 5.29 12.92 -13.77
CA ALA A 109 4.14 13.61 -14.34
C ALA A 109 2.95 12.67 -14.56
N VAL A 110 3.20 11.45 -15.03
CA VAL A 110 2.16 10.45 -15.24
C VAL A 110 1.60 9.95 -13.91
N MET A 111 2.46 9.54 -12.98
CA MET A 111 2.03 8.98 -11.69
C MET A 111 1.25 9.99 -10.83
N ALA A 112 1.61 11.27 -10.88
CA ALA A 112 0.87 12.35 -10.24
C ALA A 112 -0.60 12.44 -10.71
N ASN A 113 -0.91 11.94 -11.91
CA ASN A 113 -2.25 11.95 -12.50
C ASN A 113 -2.96 10.58 -12.45
N MET A 114 -2.35 9.55 -11.86
CA MET A 114 -2.95 8.21 -11.78
C MET A 114 -3.80 7.98 -10.53
N SER A 115 -3.79 8.92 -9.56
CA SER A 115 -4.55 8.83 -8.30
C SER A 115 -4.15 7.63 -7.42
N TYR A 116 -2.86 7.28 -7.41
CA TYR A 116 -2.30 6.34 -6.44
C TYR A 116 -2.42 6.88 -5.02
N ASP A 117 -2.80 6.01 -4.09
CA ASP A 117 -2.80 6.34 -2.66
C ASP A 117 -1.39 6.16 -2.06
N SER A 118 -0.65 5.16 -2.53
CA SER A 118 0.76 4.93 -2.21
C SER A 118 1.49 4.16 -3.30
N VAL A 119 2.80 4.37 -3.37
CA VAL A 119 3.70 3.78 -4.34
C VAL A 119 4.89 3.19 -3.59
N CYS A 120 5.30 1.99 -3.96
CA CYS A 120 6.52 1.36 -3.49
C CYS A 120 7.62 1.54 -4.54
N LEU A 121 8.87 1.49 -4.10
CA LEU A 121 10.00 1.44 -5.01
C LEU A 121 10.22 -0.01 -5.47
N GLY A 122 10.69 -0.18 -6.70
CA GLY A 122 11.29 -1.40 -7.22
C GLY A 122 12.78 -1.19 -7.44
N ASN A 123 13.46 -2.17 -8.06
CA ASN A 123 14.89 -2.03 -8.33
C ASN A 123 15.17 -1.02 -9.44
N HIS A 124 14.29 -0.87 -10.42
CA HIS A 124 14.52 0.02 -11.57
C HIS A 124 14.46 1.50 -11.20
N GLU A 125 13.81 1.86 -10.09
CA GLU A 125 13.85 3.21 -9.54
C GLU A 125 15.28 3.66 -9.16
N PHE A 126 16.25 2.73 -9.07
CA PHE A 126 17.65 3.00 -8.77
C PHE A 126 18.58 2.94 -9.99
N ASP A 127 18.08 2.70 -11.20
CA ASP A 127 18.92 2.51 -12.39
C ASP A 127 19.76 3.74 -12.76
N ASP A 128 19.17 4.93 -12.60
CA ASP A 128 19.84 6.21 -12.87
C ASP A 128 20.50 6.81 -11.62
N GLY A 129 20.62 6.03 -10.55
CA GLY A 129 21.25 6.46 -9.31
C GLY A 129 20.38 7.34 -8.42
N PRO A 130 20.92 7.76 -7.26
CA PRO A 130 20.30 8.77 -6.40
C PRO A 130 19.96 10.06 -7.16
N GLU A 131 20.71 10.40 -8.22
CA GLU A 131 20.46 11.54 -9.10
C GLU A 131 19.15 11.44 -9.89
N GLY A 132 18.72 10.21 -10.20
CA GLY A 132 17.42 9.94 -10.81
C GLY A 132 16.29 9.85 -9.77
N LEU A 133 16.56 9.22 -8.63
CA LEU A 133 15.55 8.93 -7.61
C LEU A 133 15.20 10.15 -6.74
N ALA A 134 16.18 10.97 -6.34
CA ALA A 134 15.94 12.16 -5.49
C ALA A 134 14.91 13.14 -6.10
N PRO A 135 15.06 13.60 -7.36
CA PRO A 135 14.08 14.52 -7.93
C PRO A 135 12.71 13.86 -8.17
N PHE A 136 12.66 12.54 -8.39
CA PHE A 136 11.39 11.82 -8.42
C PHE A 136 10.65 11.87 -7.08
N LEU A 137 11.34 11.57 -5.98
CA LEU A 137 10.74 11.60 -4.64
C LEU A 137 10.21 13.00 -4.30
N LEU A 138 10.94 14.05 -4.67
CA LEU A 138 10.49 15.43 -4.51
C LEU A 138 9.20 15.72 -5.31
N LYS A 139 9.14 15.30 -6.59
CA LYS A 139 7.94 15.47 -7.42
C LYS A 139 6.74 14.66 -6.91
N MET A 140 6.97 13.47 -6.37
CA MET A 140 5.90 12.68 -5.74
C MET A 140 5.36 13.35 -4.49
N LYS A 141 6.25 13.91 -3.65
CA LYS A 141 5.86 14.72 -2.50
C LYS A 141 5.04 15.94 -2.92
N GLU A 142 5.46 16.68 -3.96
CA GLU A 142 4.70 17.82 -4.51
C GLU A 142 3.31 17.41 -5.02
N ALA A 143 3.19 16.20 -5.58
CA ALA A 143 1.94 15.64 -6.08
C ALA A 143 1.08 14.95 -5.00
N ASN A 144 1.49 15.00 -3.73
CA ASN A 144 0.85 14.28 -2.61
C ASN A 144 0.74 12.74 -2.83
N VAL A 145 1.71 12.16 -3.53
CA VAL A 145 1.83 10.71 -3.71
C VAL A 145 2.86 10.19 -2.71
N THR A 146 2.41 9.34 -1.78
CA THR A 146 3.31 8.72 -0.79
C THR A 146 4.16 7.66 -1.45
N VAL A 147 5.49 7.80 -1.37
CA VAL A 147 6.44 6.76 -1.80
C VAL A 147 7.03 6.08 -0.59
N LEU A 148 7.02 4.74 -0.56
CA LEU A 148 7.46 3.93 0.57
C LEU A 148 8.80 3.25 0.27
N GLY A 149 9.71 3.31 1.25
CA GLY A 149 11.00 2.63 1.22
C GLY A 149 11.37 2.10 2.60
N THR A 150 10.65 1.07 3.03
CA THR A 150 10.77 0.44 4.37
C THR A 150 12.19 -0.02 4.65
N ASN A 151 12.78 -0.78 3.74
CA ASN A 151 14.05 -1.45 3.96
C ASN A 151 15.27 -0.69 3.42
N LEU A 152 15.10 0.60 3.11
CA LEU A 152 16.19 1.45 2.62
C LEU A 152 16.87 2.14 3.80
N ASN A 153 18.19 2.15 3.83
CA ASN A 153 18.94 3.07 4.66
C ASN A 153 19.60 4.11 3.76
N THR A 154 19.07 5.33 3.82
CA THR A 154 19.50 6.48 3.01
C THR A 154 20.45 7.42 3.77
N SER A 155 20.81 7.11 5.02
CA SER A 155 21.58 8.00 5.89
C SER A 155 22.97 8.37 5.36
N MET A 156 23.55 7.51 4.51
CA MET A 156 24.87 7.73 3.91
C MET A 156 24.80 8.39 2.53
N GLU A 157 23.60 8.68 2.00
CA GLU A 157 23.41 9.23 0.67
C GLU A 157 23.13 10.75 0.74
N PRO A 158 24.09 11.62 0.38
CA PRO A 158 23.94 13.07 0.52
C PRO A 158 22.76 13.64 -0.25
N LEU A 159 22.40 13.06 -1.40
CA LEU A 159 21.24 13.52 -2.18
C LEU A 159 19.90 13.28 -1.48
N PHE A 160 19.88 12.46 -0.43
CA PHE A 160 18.70 12.16 0.38
C PHE A 160 18.70 12.85 1.75
N GLU A 161 19.71 13.67 2.09
CA GLU A 161 19.81 14.33 3.40
C GLU A 161 18.57 15.14 3.79
N ASN A 162 17.93 15.79 2.81
CA ASN A 162 16.71 16.60 3.00
C ASN A 162 15.44 15.92 2.46
N ILE A 163 15.50 14.63 2.14
CA ILE A 163 14.37 13.85 1.64
C ILE A 163 13.96 12.82 2.68
N THR A 164 12.83 13.08 3.33
CA THR A 164 12.21 12.09 4.21
C THR A 164 11.47 11.06 3.36
N LEU A 165 11.97 9.82 3.35
CA LEU A 165 11.29 8.70 2.74
C LEU A 165 10.54 7.90 3.81
N PRO A 166 9.19 7.90 3.81
CA PRO A 166 8.41 7.14 4.78
C PRO A 166 8.75 5.64 4.73
N LYS A 167 8.90 5.05 5.91
CA LYS A 167 9.08 3.59 6.05
C LYS A 167 7.75 2.86 5.92
N HIS A 168 6.67 3.53 6.27
CA HIS A 168 5.32 2.99 6.24
C HIS A 168 4.31 4.12 6.15
N ILE A 169 3.06 3.76 5.91
CA ILE A 169 1.89 4.62 6.11
C ILE A 169 0.79 3.79 6.75
N VAL A 170 -0.03 4.40 7.60
CA VAL A 170 -1.21 3.78 8.19
C VAL A 170 -2.46 4.50 7.70
N TYR A 171 -3.39 3.76 7.11
CA TYR A 171 -4.70 4.23 6.73
C TYR A 171 -5.71 3.84 7.81
N ASN A 172 -6.55 4.79 8.23
CA ASN A 172 -7.73 4.49 9.03
C ASN A 172 -8.92 4.31 8.09
N ILE A 173 -9.40 3.08 7.95
CA ILE A 173 -10.45 2.70 7.01
C ILE A 173 -11.59 2.08 7.82
N SER A 174 -12.73 2.77 7.92
CA SER A 174 -13.88 2.32 8.71
C SER A 174 -13.54 1.99 10.17
N GLY A 175 -12.57 2.69 10.77
CA GLY A 175 -12.10 2.43 12.14
C GLY A 175 -10.93 1.44 12.22
N THR A 176 -10.67 0.67 11.17
CA THR A 176 -9.58 -0.31 11.08
C THR A 176 -8.28 0.35 10.63
N GLN A 177 -7.20 0.08 11.36
CA GLN A 177 -5.85 0.54 11.02
C GLN A 177 -5.18 -0.42 10.03
N VAL A 178 -4.91 0.05 8.82
CA VAL A 178 -4.24 -0.69 7.74
C VAL A 178 -2.87 -0.08 7.48
N ALA A 179 -1.80 -0.79 7.82
CA ALA A 179 -0.43 -0.36 7.51
C ALA A 179 0.03 -0.92 6.17
N LEU A 180 0.74 -0.08 5.43
CA LEU A 180 1.40 -0.44 4.18
C LEU A 180 2.91 -0.24 4.32
N LEU A 181 3.67 -1.28 3.93
CA LEU A 181 5.13 -1.26 3.84
C LEU A 181 5.57 -1.43 2.38
N GLY A 182 6.52 -0.59 1.95
CA GLY A 182 7.19 -0.71 0.65
C GLY A 182 8.56 -1.38 0.78
N VAL A 183 8.72 -2.61 0.28
CA VAL A 183 9.95 -3.40 0.42
C VAL A 183 10.60 -3.57 -0.95
N VAL A 184 11.88 -3.24 -1.05
CA VAL A 184 12.65 -3.38 -2.27
C VAL A 184 13.60 -4.59 -2.17
N THR A 185 13.76 -5.36 -3.25
CA THR A 185 14.68 -6.52 -3.25
C THR A 185 16.11 -6.08 -2.92
N THR A 186 16.79 -6.79 -2.01
CA THR A 186 18.20 -6.51 -1.67
C THR A 186 19.15 -6.73 -2.84
N GLU A 187 18.73 -7.45 -3.88
CA GLU A 187 19.47 -7.61 -5.12
C GLU A 187 19.66 -6.29 -5.87
N THR A 188 18.87 -5.25 -5.57
CA THR A 188 19.08 -3.89 -6.09
C THR A 188 20.51 -3.39 -5.86
N ASN A 189 21.16 -3.83 -4.77
CA ASN A 189 22.58 -3.55 -4.48
C ASN A 189 23.53 -4.04 -5.59
N THR A 190 23.13 -5.03 -6.40
CA THR A 190 23.93 -5.63 -7.45
C THR A 190 23.33 -5.48 -8.86
N ILE A 191 22.02 -5.32 -8.99
CA ILE A 191 21.33 -5.25 -10.30
C ILE A 191 20.98 -3.82 -10.74
N ALA A 192 21.14 -2.83 -9.86
CA ALA A 192 20.88 -1.43 -10.14
C ALA A 192 22.02 -0.56 -9.58
N ARG A 193 21.80 0.77 -9.48
CA ARG A 193 22.79 1.72 -8.98
C ARG A 193 22.32 2.48 -7.73
N PRO A 194 22.11 1.83 -6.57
CA PRO A 194 21.54 2.50 -5.40
C PRO A 194 22.45 3.56 -4.74
N GLY A 195 23.67 3.76 -5.23
CA GLY A 195 24.61 4.72 -4.67
C GLY A 195 25.03 4.30 -3.26
N LYS A 196 24.96 5.23 -2.31
CA LYS A 196 25.23 4.94 -0.88
C LYS A 196 23.98 4.51 -0.10
N THR A 197 22.86 4.28 -0.79
CA THR A 197 21.66 3.71 -0.18
C THR A 197 21.87 2.23 0.03
N LEU A 198 21.78 1.79 1.28
CA LEU A 198 21.87 0.39 1.62
C LEU A 198 20.47 -0.23 1.66
N LEU A 199 20.23 -1.26 0.86
CA LEU A 199 19.02 -2.08 0.98
C LEU A 199 19.26 -3.18 2.01
N ILE A 200 18.56 -3.08 3.13
CA ILE A 200 18.62 -4.02 4.25
C ILE A 200 17.65 -5.18 3.96
N GLY A 201 18.01 -6.38 4.40
CA GLY A 201 17.12 -7.53 4.31
C GLY A 201 15.75 -7.22 4.96
N PRO A 202 14.63 -7.64 4.36
CA PRO A 202 13.30 -7.36 4.92
C PRO A 202 13.06 -7.98 6.30
N TRP A 203 13.93 -8.93 6.69
CA TRP A 203 13.89 -9.67 7.95
C TRP A 203 14.81 -9.09 9.03
N SER A 204 15.49 -7.97 8.77
CA SER A 204 16.17 -7.27 9.86
C SER A 204 15.11 -6.74 10.82
N GLU A 205 15.39 -6.83 12.12
CA GLU A 205 14.55 -6.23 13.17
C GLU A 205 14.35 -4.72 12.93
N ASP A 206 15.28 -4.09 12.19
CA ASP A 206 15.22 -2.69 11.76
C ASP A 206 14.17 -2.38 10.68
N VAL A 207 13.58 -3.39 10.01
CA VAL A 207 12.77 -3.21 8.79
C VAL A 207 11.31 -3.62 8.97
N ILE A 208 11.06 -4.84 9.46
CA ILE A 208 9.73 -5.31 9.84
C ILE A 208 9.85 -5.68 11.31
N PRO A 209 9.25 -4.91 12.24
CA PRO A 209 9.13 -5.42 13.60
C PRO A 209 8.36 -6.73 13.51
N VAL A 210 8.93 -7.79 14.09
CA VAL A 210 8.26 -9.08 14.21
C VAL A 210 6.94 -8.81 14.91
N PHE A 211 5.84 -8.80 14.17
CA PHE A 211 4.51 -8.77 14.75
C PHE A 211 4.31 -10.13 15.41
N ASP A 212 4.53 -10.21 16.73
CA ASP A 212 4.09 -11.34 17.52
C ASP A 212 2.65 -11.09 17.96
N PRO A 213 1.64 -11.76 17.36
CA PRO A 213 0.25 -11.60 17.75
C PRO A 213 -0.06 -12.09 19.18
N LYS A 214 0.89 -12.76 19.86
CA LYS A 214 0.76 -13.21 21.26
C LYS A 214 1.45 -12.29 22.26
N ASP A 215 2.30 -11.38 21.81
CA ASP A 215 3.00 -10.45 22.70
C ASP A 215 2.22 -9.13 22.81
N LYS A 216 1.44 -9.02 23.88
CA LYS A 216 0.70 -7.79 24.22
C LYS A 216 1.58 -6.70 24.84
N ASP A 217 2.88 -6.93 25.01
CA ASP A 217 3.75 -6.07 25.82
C ASP A 217 5.05 -5.60 25.14
N SER A 218 5.32 -5.92 23.86
CA SER A 218 6.42 -5.28 23.10
C SER A 218 6.04 -3.87 22.64
N ARG A 219 5.99 -2.99 23.64
CA ARG A 219 5.88 -1.54 23.54
C ARG A 219 7.14 -0.99 22.88
N SER A 220 7.01 -0.56 21.62
CA SER A 220 7.47 0.72 21.08
C SER A 220 7.91 0.56 19.62
N PHE A 221 6.99 0.81 18.69
CA PHE A 221 7.40 1.52 17.48
C PHE A 221 7.83 2.93 17.93
N GLY A 222 8.87 3.50 17.32
CA GLY A 222 9.29 4.88 17.55
C GLY A 222 8.16 5.89 17.31
N GLY A 223 7.37 6.16 18.35
CA GLY A 223 6.24 7.09 18.35
C GLY A 223 4.83 6.49 18.51
N PHE A 224 4.65 5.17 18.64
CA PHE A 224 3.31 4.60 18.82
C PHE A 224 2.94 4.48 20.31
N SER A 225 1.90 5.20 20.72
CA SER A 225 1.04 4.78 21.83
C SER A 225 0.00 3.81 21.28
N CYS A 226 -0.15 2.63 21.90
CA CYS A 226 -1.06 1.54 21.51
C CYS A 226 -2.39 1.99 20.87
N GLY A 227 -2.44 1.91 19.54
CA GLY A 227 -3.62 1.52 18.77
C GLY A 227 -3.23 0.26 18.02
N PHE A 228 -3.97 -0.82 18.16
CA PHE A 228 -3.65 -2.11 17.54
C PHE A 228 -3.58 -1.94 16.02
N LEU A 229 -2.45 -2.32 15.40
CA LEU A 229 -2.42 -2.49 13.96
C LEU A 229 -3.21 -3.75 13.61
N GLU A 230 -4.20 -3.63 12.71
CA GLU A 230 -5.12 -4.74 12.40
C GLU A 230 -4.79 -5.42 11.07
N VAL A 231 -4.27 -4.70 10.08
CA VAL A 231 -3.91 -5.26 8.76
C VAL A 231 -2.55 -4.73 8.28
N LEU A 232 -1.69 -5.64 7.78
CA LEU A 232 -0.40 -5.32 7.18
C LEU A 232 -0.38 -5.71 5.69
N VAL A 233 -0.08 -4.74 4.82
CA VAL A 233 0.09 -4.96 3.38
C VAL A 233 1.56 -4.75 3.02
N LEU A 234 2.14 -5.72 2.30
CA LEU A 234 3.49 -5.64 1.75
C LEU A 234 3.42 -5.39 0.24
N CYS A 235 4.22 -4.46 -0.24
CA CYS A 235 4.23 -4.02 -1.63
C CYS A 235 5.68 -3.82 -2.07
N GLY A 236 6.09 -4.41 -3.21
CA GLY A 236 7.50 -4.43 -3.59
C GLY A 236 7.86 -5.31 -4.79
N GLY A 237 8.90 -4.89 -5.53
CA GLY A 237 9.45 -5.60 -6.71
C GLY A 237 10.36 -6.79 -6.38
N SER A 238 9.91 -7.74 -5.55
CA SER A 238 10.72 -8.92 -5.17
C SER A 238 10.45 -10.21 -5.98
N GLY A 239 9.52 -10.16 -6.93
CA GLY A 239 9.10 -11.29 -7.79
C GLY A 239 8.28 -12.37 -7.06
N LEU A 240 7.35 -13.00 -7.78
CA LEU A 240 6.39 -14.00 -7.28
C LEU A 240 7.01 -15.33 -6.76
N GLY A 241 8.31 -15.54 -6.95
CA GLY A 241 8.99 -16.81 -6.62
C GLY A 241 9.57 -16.89 -5.21
N ARG A 242 9.71 -15.77 -4.50
CA ARG A 242 10.19 -15.77 -3.12
C ARG A 242 8.99 -15.71 -2.18
N LYS A 243 8.64 -16.88 -1.61
CA LYS A 243 7.81 -16.88 -0.40
C LYS A 243 8.47 -15.92 0.59
N ILE A 244 7.69 -15.00 1.13
CA ILE A 244 8.04 -14.27 2.34
C ILE A 244 7.81 -15.29 3.46
N PRO A 245 8.82 -16.04 3.95
CA PRO A 245 8.60 -17.01 5.02
C PRO A 245 8.08 -16.26 6.23
N LEU A 246 6.81 -16.42 6.55
CA LEU A 246 6.31 -16.05 7.88
C LEU A 246 7.22 -16.75 8.90
N PRO A 247 7.67 -16.05 9.97
CA PRO A 247 8.49 -16.68 10.99
C PRO A 247 7.79 -17.97 11.44
N GLN A 248 8.50 -19.09 11.32
CA GLN A 248 8.03 -20.34 11.89
C GLN A 248 8.01 -20.13 13.40
N GLN A 249 6.83 -20.33 14.00
CA GLN A 249 6.61 -20.32 15.45
C GLN A 249 7.55 -21.29 16.17
#